data_AF-A0AAU1CSQ1-F1
#
_entry.id   AF-A0AAU1CSQ1-F1
#
_cell.length_a   1.000
_cell.length_b   1.000
_cell.length_c   1.000
_cell.angle_alpha   90.00
_cell.angle_beta   90.00
_cell.angle_gamma   90.00
#
_symmetry.space_group_name_H-M   'P 1'
#
loop_
_entity.id
_entity.type
_entity.pdbx_description
1 polymer ?
#
loop_
_entity_poly.entity_id
_entity_poly.type
_entity_poly.pdbx_seq_one_letter_code
_entity_poly.pdbx_strand_id
1 'polypeptide(L)'
;MWVAIISAAVALASAALTAGLGAKDGKQRAVLQDQLERQRVASLKQEERQDLMSHFRDPLLWAAFDLQSRVYNIVANRFLDVYLSRGTPVEQTYARNNTLFVVAEYLGWVEILRRQIQFLELGTQEDNRKVVNHLSAISAALNTDGFPNQLFRVFRGEQRAIGEIMIDASAEGGACIGYAEFCAKLENDSSFSNWFARLSADVDQFAQGPTVRHPRLVLLQEKLMGLINFLDPESIRFPDPHRELLHPVSHQGAKR
;
A
#
# COMPACT_ATOMS: atom_id res chain seq x y z
N MET A 1 -13.26 -78.46 -36.93
CA MET A 1 -14.45 -77.59 -36.72
C MET A 1 -14.59 -77.15 -35.25
N TRP A 2 -14.48 -78.04 -34.27
CA TRP A 2 -14.61 -77.70 -32.83
C TRP A 2 -13.57 -76.73 -32.26
N VAL A 3 -12.30 -76.82 -32.70
CA VAL A 3 -11.22 -75.94 -32.21
C VAL A 3 -11.45 -74.47 -32.55
N ALA A 4 -12.00 -74.17 -33.74
CA ALA A 4 -12.26 -72.79 -34.17
C ALA A 4 -13.36 -72.10 -33.33
N ILE A 5 -14.37 -72.87 -32.89
CA ILE A 5 -15.49 -72.35 -32.10
C ILE A 5 -15.02 -71.99 -30.68
N ILE A 6 -14.17 -72.83 -30.08
CA ILE A 6 -13.62 -72.59 -28.74
C ILE A 6 -12.69 -71.36 -28.77
N SER A 7 -11.82 -71.24 -29.78
CA SER A 7 -10.93 -70.08 -29.91
C SER A 7 -11.69 -68.77 -30.12
N ALA A 8 -12.78 -68.78 -30.90
CA ALA A 8 -13.64 -67.61 -31.11
C ALA A 8 -14.34 -67.18 -29.80
N ALA A 9 -14.82 -68.14 -29.00
CA ALA A 9 -15.43 -67.85 -27.71
C ALA A 9 -14.43 -67.26 -26.70
N VAL A 10 -13.21 -67.81 -26.64
CA VAL A 10 -12.14 -67.30 -25.77
C VAL A 10 -11.70 -65.89 -26.21
N ALA A 11 -11.59 -65.65 -27.51
CA ALA A 11 -11.25 -64.33 -28.05
C ALA A 11 -12.32 -63.27 -27.72
N LEU A 12 -13.62 -63.60 -27.85
CA LEU A 12 -14.72 -62.71 -27.49
C LEU A 12 -14.77 -62.42 -25.98
N ALA A 13 -14.56 -63.44 -25.14
CA ALA A 13 -14.51 -63.27 -23.69
C ALA A 13 -13.33 -62.37 -23.28
N SER A 14 -12.17 -62.57 -23.89
CA SER A 14 -10.95 -61.78 -23.64
C SER A 14 -11.12 -60.33 -24.11
N ALA A 15 -11.74 -60.11 -25.27
CA ALA A 15 -12.05 -58.78 -25.80
C ALA A 15 -13.05 -58.02 -24.90
N ALA A 16 -14.10 -58.70 -24.43
CA ALA A 16 -15.08 -58.12 -23.51
C ALA A 16 -14.46 -57.74 -22.16
N LEU A 17 -13.58 -58.58 -21.62
CA LEU A 17 -12.86 -58.31 -20.37
C LEU A 17 -11.91 -57.10 -20.53
N THR A 18 -11.16 -57.04 -21.63
CA THR A 18 -10.22 -55.96 -21.93
C THR A 18 -10.95 -54.63 -22.15
N ALA A 19 -12.08 -54.66 -22.86
CA ALA A 19 -12.94 -53.48 -23.04
C ALA A 19 -13.55 -52.99 -21.72
N GLY A 20 -14.00 -53.90 -20.85
CA GLY A 20 -14.56 -53.56 -19.53
C GLY A 20 -13.54 -52.96 -18.56
N LEU A 21 -12.30 -53.48 -18.55
CA LEU A 21 -11.20 -52.93 -17.77
C LEU A 21 -10.74 -51.56 -18.30
N GLY A 22 -10.54 -51.44 -19.62
CA GLY A 22 -10.17 -50.18 -20.26
C GLY A 22 -11.21 -49.06 -20.07
N ALA A 23 -12.50 -49.40 -20.03
CA ALA A 23 -13.58 -48.43 -19.77
C ALA A 23 -13.58 -47.92 -18.31
N LYS A 24 -13.23 -48.77 -17.33
CA LYS A 24 -13.08 -48.34 -15.93
C LYS A 24 -11.85 -47.46 -15.74
N ASP A 25 -10.72 -47.88 -16.30
CA ASP A 25 -9.45 -47.13 -16.21
C ASP A 25 -9.57 -45.77 -16.91
N GLY A 26 -10.28 -45.70 -18.04
CA GLY A 26 -10.58 -44.45 -18.74
C GLY A 26 -11.41 -43.46 -17.91
N LYS A 27 -12.45 -43.95 -17.20
CA LYS A 27 -13.25 -43.10 -16.29
C LYS A 27 -12.44 -42.60 -15.10
N GLN A 28 -11.64 -43.45 -14.47
CA GLN A 28 -10.79 -43.03 -13.35
C GLN A 28 -9.75 -42.00 -13.78
N ARG A 29 -9.11 -42.18 -14.94
CA ARG A 29 -8.16 -41.20 -15.50
C ARG A 29 -8.82 -39.86 -15.79
N ALA A 30 -10.02 -39.85 -16.36
CA ALA A 30 -10.76 -38.62 -16.64
C ALA A 30 -11.11 -37.85 -15.35
N VAL A 31 -11.56 -38.55 -14.30
CA VAL A 31 -11.84 -37.92 -12.99
C VAL A 31 -10.56 -37.38 -12.36
N LEU A 32 -9.45 -38.12 -12.43
CA LEU A 32 -8.18 -37.67 -11.87
C LEU A 32 -7.62 -36.45 -12.62
N GLN A 33 -7.75 -36.41 -13.95
CA GLN A 33 -7.37 -35.26 -14.77
C GLN A 33 -8.21 -34.03 -14.44
N ASP A 34 -9.54 -34.18 -14.34
CA ASP A 34 -10.43 -33.07 -13.94
C ASP A 34 -10.08 -32.54 -12.54
N GLN A 35 -9.75 -33.43 -11.58
CA GLN A 35 -9.29 -33.02 -10.26
C GLN A 35 -7.96 -32.26 -10.28
N LEU A 36 -6.98 -32.75 -11.04
CA LEU A 36 -5.68 -32.08 -11.20
C LEU A 36 -5.81 -30.73 -11.90
N GLU A 37 -6.69 -30.64 -12.90
CA GLU A 37 -6.94 -29.41 -13.63
C GLU A 37 -7.64 -28.38 -12.74
N ARG A 38 -8.63 -28.79 -11.95
CA ARG A 38 -9.24 -27.93 -10.93
C ARG A 38 -8.23 -27.45 -9.89
N GLN A 39 -7.34 -28.34 -9.43
CA GLN A 39 -6.28 -27.97 -8.48
C GLN A 39 -5.29 -26.98 -9.11
N ARG A 40 -4.87 -27.20 -10.36
CA ARG A 40 -3.99 -26.28 -11.08
C ARG A 40 -4.63 -24.91 -11.28
N VAL A 41 -5.88 -24.87 -11.74
CA VAL A 41 -6.63 -23.61 -11.91
C VAL A 41 -6.78 -22.89 -10.57
N ALA A 42 -7.02 -23.62 -9.47
CA ALA A 42 -7.08 -23.01 -8.14
C ALA A 42 -5.71 -22.47 -7.68
N SER A 43 -4.62 -23.21 -7.91
CA SER A 43 -3.25 -22.78 -7.57
C SER A 43 -2.84 -21.54 -8.36
N LEU A 44 -3.05 -21.54 -9.67
CA LEU A 44 -2.73 -20.40 -10.55
C LEU A 44 -3.51 -19.15 -10.14
N LYS A 45 -4.81 -19.28 -9.86
CA LYS A 45 -5.63 -18.17 -9.35
C LYS A 45 -5.16 -17.66 -7.99
N GLN A 46 -4.51 -18.50 -7.19
CA GLN A 46 -3.97 -18.10 -5.90
C GLN A 46 -2.59 -17.43 -6.03
N GLU A 47 -1.75 -17.92 -6.94
CA GLU A 47 -0.46 -17.29 -7.29
C GLU A 47 -0.66 -15.91 -7.93
N GLU A 48 -1.52 -15.79 -8.95
CA GLU A 48 -1.87 -14.50 -9.58
C GLU A 48 -2.38 -13.47 -8.56
N ARG A 49 -3.11 -13.95 -7.54
CA ARG A 49 -3.62 -13.10 -6.46
C ARG A 49 -2.51 -12.64 -5.52
N GLN A 50 -1.58 -13.53 -5.16
CA GLN A 50 -0.43 -13.17 -4.31
C GLN A 50 0.49 -12.18 -5.02
N ASP A 51 0.71 -12.36 -6.33
CA ASP A 51 1.48 -11.43 -7.14
C ASP A 51 0.83 -10.05 -7.19
N LEU A 52 -0.49 -9.99 -7.42
CA LEU A 52 -1.25 -8.74 -7.36
C LEU A 52 -1.14 -8.07 -5.99
N MET A 53 -1.21 -8.82 -4.90
CA MET A 53 -1.05 -8.27 -3.56
C MET A 53 0.33 -7.64 -3.35
N SER A 54 1.40 -8.32 -3.79
CA SER A 54 2.76 -7.80 -3.64
C SER A 54 2.96 -6.50 -4.43
N HIS A 55 2.33 -6.41 -5.61
CA HIS A 55 2.38 -5.24 -6.48
C HIS A 55 1.89 -3.95 -5.81
N PHE A 56 0.94 -4.02 -4.87
CA PHE A 56 0.43 -2.83 -4.16
C PHE A 56 0.94 -2.71 -2.72
N ARG A 57 1.19 -3.84 -2.05
CA ARG A 57 1.68 -3.85 -0.67
C ARG A 57 3.05 -3.19 -0.56
N ASP A 58 3.97 -3.55 -1.45
CA ASP A 58 5.34 -3.05 -1.38
C ASP A 58 5.35 -1.53 -1.61
N PRO A 59 4.78 -0.98 -2.70
CA PRO A 59 4.78 0.47 -2.89
C PRO A 59 4.07 1.26 -1.80
N LEU A 60 2.95 0.75 -1.25
CA LEU A 60 2.29 1.39 -0.11
C LEU A 60 3.19 1.40 1.13
N LEU A 61 3.88 0.29 1.40
CA LEU A 61 4.83 0.19 2.52
C LEU A 61 5.97 1.19 2.36
N TRP A 62 6.55 1.31 1.16
CA TRP A 62 7.59 2.30 0.84
C TRP A 62 7.10 3.73 1.07
N ALA A 63 5.95 4.10 0.52
CA ALA A 63 5.40 5.45 0.68
C ALA A 63 5.03 5.77 2.14
N ALA A 64 4.52 4.78 2.90
CA ALA A 64 4.28 4.93 4.33
C ALA A 64 5.59 5.15 5.11
N PHE A 65 6.65 4.42 4.75
CA PHE A 65 7.97 4.56 5.35
C PHE A 65 8.62 5.92 5.05
N ASP A 66 8.52 6.42 3.81
CA ASP A 66 9.08 7.72 3.45
C ASP A 66 8.34 8.85 4.17
N LEU A 67 7.01 8.77 4.23
CA LEU A 67 6.20 9.74 4.98
C LEU A 67 6.52 9.71 6.47
N GLN A 68 6.59 8.53 7.11
CA GLN A 68 6.92 8.46 8.54
C GLN A 68 8.33 9.00 8.81
N SER A 69 9.30 8.68 7.95
CA SER A 69 10.68 9.16 8.07
C SER A 69 10.77 10.68 7.94
N ARG A 70 10.02 11.26 7.00
CA ARG A 70 9.91 12.72 6.87
C ARG A 70 9.31 13.33 8.14
N VAL A 71 8.22 12.76 8.65
CA VAL A 71 7.57 13.26 9.89
C VAL A 71 8.51 13.17 11.08
N TYR A 72 9.21 12.05 11.27
CA TYR A 72 10.22 11.89 12.30
C TYR A 72 11.31 12.96 12.16
N ASN A 73 11.84 13.16 10.95
CA ASN A 73 12.87 14.17 10.71
C ASN A 73 12.39 15.61 10.99
N ILE A 74 11.13 15.93 10.68
CA ILE A 74 10.53 17.22 11.00
C ILE A 74 10.45 17.43 12.52
N VAL A 75 9.99 16.42 13.27
CA VAL A 75 9.69 16.54 14.71
C VAL A 75 10.91 16.33 15.60
N ALA A 76 11.70 15.29 15.36
CA ALA A 76 12.86 14.93 16.18
C ALA A 76 14.13 15.65 15.71
N ASN A 77 14.37 15.70 14.40
CA ASN A 77 15.62 16.22 13.82
C ASN A 77 15.53 17.67 13.33
N ARG A 78 14.40 18.35 13.56
CA ARG A 78 14.19 19.76 13.21
C ARG A 78 14.39 20.06 11.72
N PHE A 79 14.06 19.11 10.84
CA PHE A 79 14.38 19.16 9.42
C PHE A 79 13.95 20.49 8.75
N LEU A 80 12.72 20.96 8.98
CA LEU A 80 12.26 22.22 8.37
C LEU A 80 12.99 23.45 8.92
N ASP A 81 13.29 23.49 10.21
CA ASP A 81 14.07 24.60 10.79
C ASP A 81 15.52 24.62 10.26
N VAL A 82 16.12 23.46 10.02
CA VAL A 82 17.49 23.36 9.46
C VAL A 82 17.49 23.72 7.97
N TYR A 83 16.67 23.05 7.15
CA TYR A 83 16.80 23.12 5.69
C TYR A 83 15.84 24.11 5.02
N LEU A 84 14.68 24.39 5.63
CA LEU A 84 13.71 25.34 5.07
C LEU A 84 13.90 26.76 5.64
N SER A 85 14.15 26.91 6.94
CA SER A 85 14.31 28.25 7.54
C SER A 85 15.73 28.81 7.42
N ARG A 86 16.75 27.93 7.48
CA ARG A 86 18.17 28.34 7.54
C ARG A 86 19.03 27.78 6.40
N GLY A 87 18.44 26.97 5.52
CA GLY A 87 19.14 26.36 4.41
C GLY A 87 19.40 27.33 3.25
N THR A 88 20.21 26.88 2.30
CA THR A 88 20.42 27.51 0.99
C THR A 88 19.14 27.49 0.15
N PRO A 89 18.99 28.33 -0.90
CA PRO A 89 17.79 28.34 -1.75
C PRO A 89 17.42 26.97 -2.35
N VAL A 90 18.41 26.12 -2.64
CA VAL A 90 18.22 24.76 -3.13
C VAL A 90 17.67 23.85 -2.03
N GLU A 91 18.23 23.91 -0.82
CA GLU A 91 17.75 23.15 0.33
C GLU A 91 16.34 23.56 0.73
N GLN A 92 16.02 24.86 0.67
CA GLN A 92 14.68 25.37 0.97
C GLN A 92 13.63 24.81 0.00
N THR A 93 13.94 24.87 -1.31
CA THR A 93 13.07 24.31 -2.35
C THR A 93 12.88 22.82 -2.16
N TYR A 94 13.97 22.08 -1.93
CA TYR A 94 13.91 20.64 -1.67
C TYR A 94 13.09 20.31 -0.41
N ALA A 95 13.36 20.98 0.72
CA ALA A 95 12.70 20.71 1.99
C ALA A 95 11.19 20.90 1.89
N ARG A 96 10.74 21.96 1.19
CA ARG A 96 9.32 22.19 0.92
C ARG A 96 8.76 21.13 -0.04
N ASN A 97 9.30 21.02 -1.25
CA ASN A 97 8.72 20.21 -2.30
C ASN A 97 8.74 18.72 -1.97
N ASN A 98 9.82 18.22 -1.36
CA ASN A 98 9.89 16.83 -0.94
C ASN A 98 8.92 16.52 0.21
N THR A 99 8.70 17.46 1.14
CA THR A 99 7.69 17.27 2.20
C THR A 99 6.29 17.16 1.61
N LEU A 100 5.95 18.01 0.64
CA LEU A 100 4.67 17.90 -0.08
C LEU A 100 4.58 16.58 -0.86
N PHE A 101 5.65 16.21 -1.55
CA PHE A 101 5.71 14.99 -2.36
C PHE A 101 5.44 13.72 -1.54
N VAL A 102 6.14 13.49 -0.42
CA VAL A 102 5.96 12.22 0.33
C VAL A 102 4.56 12.11 0.96
N VAL A 103 3.92 13.23 1.28
CA VAL A 103 2.50 13.24 1.68
C VAL A 103 1.62 12.86 0.49
N ALA A 104 1.87 13.48 -0.67
CA ALA A 104 1.11 13.25 -1.89
C ALA A 104 1.23 11.81 -2.40
N GLU A 105 2.46 11.27 -2.42
CA GLU A 105 2.78 9.92 -2.87
C GLU A 105 2.08 8.87 -2.01
N TYR A 106 2.13 9.03 -0.67
CA TYR A 106 1.35 8.16 0.22
C TYR A 106 -0.14 8.20 -0.11
N LEU A 107 -0.72 9.38 -0.29
CA LEU A 107 -2.13 9.54 -0.65
C LEU A 107 -2.45 8.97 -2.04
N GLY A 108 -1.52 9.06 -2.98
CA GLY A 108 -1.60 8.44 -4.31
C GLY A 108 -1.70 6.93 -4.21
N TRP A 109 -0.82 6.28 -3.44
CA TRP A 109 -0.88 4.83 -3.21
C TRP A 109 -2.15 4.40 -2.46
N VAL A 110 -2.63 5.21 -1.51
CA VAL A 110 -3.93 4.98 -0.86
C VAL A 110 -5.08 5.03 -1.88
N GLU A 111 -5.06 5.98 -2.81
CA GLU A 111 -6.09 6.11 -3.85
C GLU A 111 -6.00 4.98 -4.89
N ILE A 112 -4.80 4.57 -5.30
CA ILE A 112 -4.56 3.39 -6.16
C ILE A 112 -5.17 2.16 -5.50
N LEU A 113 -4.81 1.90 -4.24
CA LEU A 113 -5.35 0.76 -3.50
C LEU A 113 -6.87 0.85 -3.37
N ARG A 114 -7.43 2.04 -3.11
CA ARG A 114 -8.89 2.24 -3.01
C ARG A 114 -9.61 1.92 -4.32
N ARG A 115 -9.05 2.34 -5.47
CA ARG A 115 -9.61 2.04 -6.80
C ARG A 115 -9.58 0.55 -7.10
N GLN A 116 -8.60 -0.17 -6.56
CA GLN A 116 -8.37 -1.58 -6.85
C GLN A 116 -8.88 -2.52 -5.75
N ILE A 117 -9.40 -2.00 -4.63
CA ILE A 117 -9.86 -2.79 -3.48
C ILE A 117 -11.03 -3.73 -3.80
N GLN A 118 -11.74 -3.52 -4.92
CA GLN A 118 -12.74 -4.46 -5.42
C GLN A 118 -12.13 -5.74 -6.01
N PHE A 119 -10.85 -5.69 -6.39
CA PHE A 119 -10.08 -6.81 -6.95
C PHE A 119 -9.03 -7.35 -5.97
N LEU A 120 -8.61 -6.56 -4.98
CA LEU A 120 -7.64 -6.97 -3.97
C LEU A 120 -8.32 -7.68 -2.79
N GLU A 121 -8.29 -9.00 -2.81
CA GLU A 121 -8.19 -9.75 -1.56
C GLU A 121 -6.74 -9.64 -1.05
N LEU A 122 -6.43 -8.63 -0.22
CA LEU A 122 -5.14 -8.42 0.50
C LEU A 122 -4.79 -9.55 1.49
N GLY A 123 -5.32 -10.76 1.31
CA GLY A 123 -5.18 -11.90 2.19
C GLY A 123 -6.54 -12.42 2.64
N THR A 124 -6.66 -12.74 3.93
CA THR A 124 -7.96 -13.11 4.51
C THR A 124 -8.87 -11.87 4.58
N GLN A 125 -10.20 -12.07 4.69
CA GLN A 125 -11.11 -10.96 4.95
C GLN A 125 -10.71 -10.13 6.20
N GLU A 126 -10.04 -10.77 7.16
CA GLU A 126 -9.52 -10.12 8.35
C GLU A 126 -8.35 -9.18 8.05
N ASP A 127 -7.42 -9.59 7.19
CA ASP A 127 -6.24 -8.78 6.83
C ASP A 127 -6.64 -7.57 6.00
N ASN A 128 -7.58 -7.73 5.06
CA ASN A 128 -8.15 -6.61 4.30
C ASN A 128 -8.76 -5.57 5.24
N ARG A 129 -9.51 -6.04 6.24
CA ARG A 129 -10.11 -5.16 7.25
C ARG A 129 -9.03 -4.45 8.09
N LYS A 130 -7.94 -5.14 8.46
CA LYS A 130 -6.82 -4.54 9.19
C LYS A 130 -6.15 -3.43 8.37
N VAL A 131 -5.85 -3.66 7.09
CA VAL A 131 -5.31 -2.62 6.20
C VAL A 131 -6.25 -1.42 6.15
N VAL A 132 -7.53 -1.64 5.87
CA VAL A 132 -8.52 -0.55 5.82
C VAL A 132 -8.59 0.23 7.13
N ASN A 133 -8.49 -0.45 8.28
CA ASN A 133 -8.46 0.20 9.59
C ASN A 133 -7.21 1.07 9.77
N HIS A 134 -6.03 0.59 9.37
CA HIS A 134 -4.80 1.39 9.40
C HIS A 134 -4.89 2.63 8.52
N LEU A 135 -5.35 2.46 7.28
CA LEU A 135 -5.54 3.58 6.34
C LEU A 135 -6.55 4.60 6.87
N SER A 136 -7.64 4.12 7.46
CA SER A 136 -8.66 4.98 8.09
C SER A 136 -8.11 5.75 9.29
N ALA A 137 -7.26 5.13 10.10
CA ALA A 137 -6.62 5.79 11.24
C ALA A 137 -5.64 6.90 10.80
N ILE A 138 -4.85 6.65 9.75
CA ILE A 138 -3.95 7.64 9.17
C ILE A 138 -4.75 8.81 8.58
N SER A 139 -5.81 8.51 7.82
CA SER A 139 -6.71 9.53 7.26
C SER A 139 -7.37 10.38 8.36
N ALA A 140 -7.76 9.75 9.48
CA ALA A 140 -8.33 10.45 10.63
C ALA A 140 -7.32 11.36 11.32
N ALA A 141 -6.05 10.96 11.45
CA ALA A 141 -4.98 11.78 12.00
C ALA A 141 -4.76 13.06 11.17
N LEU A 142 -4.79 12.94 9.84
CA LEU A 142 -4.71 14.10 8.94
C LEU A 142 -5.95 15.01 9.01
N ASN A 143 -7.14 14.43 9.19
CA ASN A 143 -8.41 15.16 9.10
C ASN A 143 -8.86 15.83 10.41
N THR A 144 -8.47 15.30 11.57
CA THR A 144 -9.04 15.72 12.87
C THR A 144 -8.86 17.22 13.15
N ASP A 145 -9.89 17.84 13.69
CA ASP A 145 -9.96 19.21 14.21
C ASP A 145 -9.72 19.29 15.73
N GLY A 146 -9.52 18.15 16.40
CA GLY A 146 -9.36 18.06 17.85
C GLY A 146 -8.03 18.61 18.39
N PHE A 147 -7.14 19.09 17.53
CA PHE A 147 -5.89 19.75 17.95
C PHE A 147 -6.05 21.27 17.92
N PRO A 148 -5.52 22.01 18.92
CA PRO A 148 -5.59 23.49 18.93
C PRO A 148 -4.96 24.13 17.69
N ASN A 149 -3.88 23.53 17.18
CA ASN A 149 -3.19 23.98 15.97
C ASN A 149 -3.69 23.20 14.73
N GLN A 150 -4.08 23.93 13.69
CA GLN A 150 -4.64 23.37 12.44
C GLN A 150 -3.60 23.08 11.35
N LEU A 151 -2.31 23.34 11.59
CA LEU A 151 -1.21 23.04 10.67
C LEU A 151 -1.17 21.56 10.27
N PHE A 152 -0.99 21.28 8.98
CA PHE A 152 -0.99 19.94 8.38
C PHE A 152 -2.34 19.22 8.41
N ARG A 153 -3.45 19.91 8.71
CA ARG A 153 -4.78 19.31 8.61
C ARG A 153 -5.17 19.18 7.14
N VAL A 154 -5.48 17.98 6.68
CA VAL A 154 -5.96 17.72 5.31
C VAL A 154 -7.31 17.03 5.40
N PHE A 155 -8.36 17.66 4.86
CA PHE A 155 -9.72 17.11 4.88
C PHE A 155 -9.82 15.86 4.01
N ARG A 156 -10.77 14.97 4.30
CA ARG A 156 -10.95 13.72 3.51
C ARG A 156 -11.10 13.96 2.00
N GLY A 157 -11.83 15.01 1.61
CA GLY A 157 -11.97 15.39 0.21
C GLY A 157 -10.65 15.83 -0.42
N GLU A 158 -9.86 16.65 0.29
CA GLU A 158 -8.52 17.08 -0.13
C GLU A 158 -7.55 15.90 -0.22
N GLN A 159 -7.57 15.00 0.77
CA GLN A 159 -6.75 13.77 0.77
C GLN A 159 -7.00 12.94 -0.49
N ARG A 160 -8.28 12.77 -0.85
CA ARG A 160 -8.68 12.05 -2.06
C ARG A 160 -8.25 12.78 -3.32
N ALA A 161 -8.55 14.08 -3.43
CA ALA A 161 -8.17 14.85 -4.62
C ALA A 161 -6.66 14.83 -4.86
N ILE A 162 -5.85 14.99 -3.80
CA ILE A 162 -4.39 14.86 -3.87
C ILE A 162 -4.00 13.45 -4.34
N GLY A 163 -4.60 12.40 -3.78
CA GLY A 163 -4.35 11.03 -4.24
C GLY A 163 -4.71 10.81 -5.71
N GLU A 164 -5.83 11.38 -6.17
CA GLU A 164 -6.29 11.23 -7.57
C GLU A 164 -5.35 11.91 -8.57
N ILE A 165 -4.83 13.10 -8.27
CA ILE A 165 -3.92 13.85 -9.15
C ILE A 165 -2.47 13.31 -9.13
N MET A 166 -2.14 12.46 -8.17
CA MET A 166 -0.83 11.80 -8.08
C MET A 166 -0.74 10.54 -8.93
N ILE A 167 -1.86 10.02 -9.46
CA ILE A 167 -1.88 8.81 -10.27
C ILE A 167 -1.43 9.13 -11.70
N ASP A 168 -0.40 8.42 -12.15
CA ASP A 168 0.00 8.41 -13.54
C ASP A 168 -1.03 7.66 -14.39
N ALA A 169 -1.73 8.40 -15.24
CA ALA A 169 -2.75 7.85 -16.14
C ALA A 169 -2.16 6.98 -17.27
N SER A 170 -0.85 7.07 -17.51
CA SER A 170 -0.15 6.30 -18.54
C SER A 170 0.39 4.96 -18.04
N ALA A 171 0.49 4.77 -16.72
CA ALA A 171 0.99 3.54 -16.12
C ALA A 171 -0.10 2.45 -16.06
N GLU A 172 0.08 1.37 -16.84
CA GLU A 172 -0.72 0.16 -16.70
C GLU A 172 -0.61 -0.39 -15.27
N GLY A 173 -1.74 -0.65 -14.61
CA GLY A 173 -1.77 -1.09 -13.20
C GLY A 173 -1.81 0.03 -12.17
N GLY A 174 -1.66 1.30 -12.59
CA GLY A 174 -1.74 2.49 -11.73
C GLY A 174 -0.50 2.66 -10.85
N ALA A 175 0.31 3.67 -11.17
CA ALA A 175 1.46 4.09 -10.37
C ALA A 175 1.32 5.55 -9.94
N CYS A 176 2.08 5.98 -8.95
CA CYS A 176 2.21 7.40 -8.63
C CYS A 176 3.20 8.07 -9.59
N ILE A 177 2.98 9.34 -9.92
CA ILE A 177 4.00 10.17 -10.58
C ILE A 177 5.24 10.28 -9.70
N GLY A 178 6.43 10.27 -10.32
CA GLY A 178 7.69 10.41 -9.60
C GLY A 178 7.97 11.85 -9.14
N TYR A 179 8.96 12.01 -8.25
CA TYR A 179 9.32 13.31 -7.68
C TYR A 179 9.69 14.39 -8.71
N ALA A 180 10.37 14.02 -9.79
CA ALA A 180 10.75 14.95 -10.84
C ALA A 180 9.52 15.51 -11.57
N GLU A 181 8.57 14.65 -11.93
CA GLU A 181 7.31 15.06 -12.55
C GLU A 181 6.45 15.86 -11.58
N PHE A 182 6.38 15.45 -10.31
CA PHE A 182 5.72 16.21 -9.26
C PHE A 182 6.24 17.65 -9.18
N CYS A 183 7.57 17.84 -9.16
CA CYS A 183 8.17 19.18 -9.11
C CYS A 183 7.83 19.99 -10.37
N ALA A 184 7.91 19.37 -11.55
CA ALA A 184 7.58 20.03 -12.81
C ALA A 184 6.11 20.48 -12.84
N LYS A 185 5.17 19.65 -12.37
CA LYS A 185 3.74 20.00 -12.26
C LYS A 185 3.50 21.06 -11.19
N LEU A 186 4.16 20.97 -10.04
CA LEU A 186 4.02 21.96 -8.97
C LEU A 186 4.43 23.36 -9.42
N GLU A 187 5.45 23.47 -10.28
CA GLU A 187 5.94 24.73 -10.84
C GLU A 187 5.08 25.24 -12.01
N ASN A 188 4.67 24.35 -12.91
CA ASN A 188 4.14 24.76 -14.23
C ASN A 188 2.61 24.55 -14.40
N ASP A 189 1.94 23.87 -13.47
CA ASP A 189 0.50 23.59 -13.54
C ASP A 189 -0.24 24.15 -12.32
N SER A 190 -0.93 25.27 -12.50
CA SER A 190 -1.70 25.90 -11.42
C SER A 190 -2.85 25.03 -10.92
N SER A 191 -3.44 24.20 -11.77
CA SER A 191 -4.53 23.30 -11.34
C SER A 191 -4.02 22.22 -10.39
N PHE A 192 -2.78 21.76 -10.60
CA PHE A 192 -2.09 20.83 -9.72
C PHE A 192 -1.62 21.52 -8.44
N SER A 193 -0.92 22.65 -8.54
CA SER A 193 -0.31 23.31 -7.39
C SER A 193 -1.32 23.89 -6.40
N ASN A 194 -2.52 24.26 -6.86
CA ASN A 194 -3.61 24.72 -5.99
C ASN A 194 -4.00 23.70 -4.91
N TRP A 195 -3.90 22.39 -5.18
CA TRP A 195 -4.17 21.34 -4.19
C TRP A 195 -3.13 21.27 -3.07
N PHE A 196 -1.93 21.81 -3.30
CA PHE A 196 -0.83 21.81 -2.34
C PHE A 196 -0.63 23.16 -1.64
N ALA A 197 -1.28 24.23 -2.10
CA ALA A 197 -1.05 25.60 -1.62
C ALA A 197 -1.19 25.72 -0.09
N ARG A 198 -2.24 25.14 0.49
CA ARG A 198 -2.47 25.18 1.94
C ARG A 198 -1.41 24.38 2.70
N LEU A 199 -1.10 23.16 2.25
CA LEU A 199 -0.08 22.33 2.91
C LEU A 199 1.32 22.97 2.79
N SER A 200 1.61 23.62 1.67
CA SER A 200 2.84 24.40 1.48
C SER A 200 2.93 25.54 2.49
N ALA A 201 1.85 26.32 2.65
CA ALA A 201 1.80 27.38 3.65
C ALA A 201 1.95 26.83 5.07
N ASP A 202 1.35 25.67 5.37
CA ASP A 202 1.52 25.01 6.67
C ASP A 202 2.99 24.60 6.93
N VAL A 203 3.68 24.09 5.91
CA VAL A 203 5.11 23.74 5.95
C VAL A 203 5.96 24.98 6.23
N ASP A 204 5.71 26.09 5.52
CA ASP A 204 6.42 27.35 5.70
C ASP A 204 6.16 27.95 7.10
N GLN A 205 4.90 27.94 7.55
CA GLN A 205 4.51 28.44 8.87
C GLN A 205 5.12 27.60 9.99
N PHE A 206 5.16 26.27 9.84
CA PHE A 206 5.77 25.39 10.83
C PHE A 206 7.27 25.65 10.98
N ALA A 207 7.96 25.90 9.87
CA ALA A 207 9.40 26.18 9.87
C ALA A 207 9.78 27.48 10.61
N GLN A 208 8.86 28.46 10.65
CA GLN A 208 9.04 29.74 11.35
C GLN A 208 8.61 29.69 12.82
N GLY A 209 7.85 28.67 13.22
CA GLY A 209 7.32 28.53 14.58
C GLY A 209 8.34 27.99 15.59
N PRO A 210 8.05 28.11 16.90
CA PRO A 210 8.85 27.46 17.93
C PRO A 210 8.87 25.95 17.70
N THR A 211 10.05 25.33 17.87
CA THR A 211 10.26 23.89 17.70
C THR A 211 9.56 23.11 18.83
N VAL A 212 8.25 22.95 18.71
CA VAL A 212 7.42 22.16 19.61
C VAL A 212 6.94 20.93 18.84
N ARG A 213 6.93 19.76 19.47
CA ARG A 213 6.39 18.54 18.84
C ARG A 213 4.92 18.76 18.49
N HIS A 214 4.60 18.75 17.20
CA HIS A 214 3.25 18.98 16.72
C HIS A 214 2.37 17.74 16.96
N PRO A 215 1.28 17.83 17.76
CA PRO A 215 0.49 16.65 18.13
C PRO A 215 -0.05 15.85 16.93
N ARG A 216 -0.48 16.54 15.86
CA ARG A 216 -0.94 15.88 14.62
C ARG A 216 0.16 15.06 13.95
N LEU A 217 1.40 15.57 13.94
CA LEU A 217 2.53 14.89 13.31
C LEU A 217 2.97 13.67 14.13
N VAL A 218 2.97 13.79 15.47
CA VAL A 218 3.23 12.67 16.37
C VAL A 218 2.19 11.56 16.18
N LEU A 219 0.90 11.91 16.18
CA LEU A 219 -0.18 10.94 15.96
C LEU A 219 -0.08 10.31 14.56
N LEU A 220 0.20 11.11 13.53
CA LEU A 220 0.37 10.62 12.17
C LEU A 220 1.51 9.60 12.07
N GLN A 221 2.67 9.89 12.67
CA GLN A 221 3.81 8.97 12.69
C GLN A 221 3.47 7.67 13.41
N GLU A 222 2.80 7.74 14.56
CA GLU A 222 2.33 6.55 15.28
C GLU A 222 1.43 5.66 14.40
N LYS A 223 0.48 6.26 13.65
CA LYS A 223 -0.43 5.50 12.78
C LYS A 223 0.27 4.92 11.55
N LEU A 224 1.22 5.64 10.96
CA LEU A 224 2.06 5.15 9.86
C LEU A 224 2.92 3.97 10.32
N MET A 225 3.54 4.08 11.50
CA MET A 225 4.29 2.97 12.11
C MET A 225 3.42 1.74 12.36
N GLY A 226 2.18 1.93 12.79
CA GLY A 226 1.20 0.85 12.90
C GLY A 226 0.96 0.13 11.56
N LEU A 227 0.81 0.87 10.46
CA LEU A 227 0.67 0.29 9.13
C LEU A 227 1.94 -0.45 8.69
N ILE A 228 3.12 0.15 8.89
CA ILE A 228 4.41 -0.44 8.52
C ILE A 228 4.64 -1.75 9.26
N ASN A 229 4.41 -1.79 10.58
CA ASN A 229 4.55 -3.02 11.37
C ASN A 229 3.55 -4.11 10.94
N PHE A 230 2.37 -3.73 10.45
CA PHE A 230 1.42 -4.68 9.89
C PHE A 230 1.88 -5.20 8.52
N LEU A 231 2.40 -4.33 7.65
CA LEU A 231 2.85 -4.67 6.30
C LEU A 231 4.26 -5.28 6.24
N ASP A 232 5.09 -5.12 7.26
CA ASP A 232 6.45 -5.69 7.37
C ASP A 232 6.74 -6.08 8.83
N PRO A 233 6.07 -7.12 9.36
CA PRO A 233 6.13 -7.50 10.78
C PRO A 233 7.50 -8.06 11.20
N GLU A 234 8.25 -8.63 10.25
CA GLU A 234 9.58 -9.22 10.49
C GLU A 234 10.71 -8.22 10.22
N SER A 235 10.38 -6.97 9.89
CA SER A 235 11.34 -5.90 9.55
C SER A 235 12.34 -6.29 8.45
N ILE A 236 11.89 -7.09 7.48
CA ILE A 236 12.72 -7.58 6.37
C ILE A 236 13.03 -6.44 5.40
N ARG A 237 12.04 -5.58 5.12
CA ARG A 237 12.19 -4.47 4.16
C ARG A 237 12.82 -3.25 4.84
N PHE A 238 12.32 -2.91 6.03
CA PHE A 238 12.76 -1.72 6.77
C PHE A 238 13.21 -2.10 8.19
N PRO A 239 14.53 -2.20 8.44
CA PRO A 239 15.07 -2.61 9.75
C PRO A 239 14.67 -1.68 10.90
N ASP A 240 14.59 -2.24 12.11
CA ASP A 240 14.14 -1.60 13.35
C ASP A 240 14.80 -0.25 13.73
N PRO A 241 16.08 0.05 13.44
CA PRO A 241 16.67 1.35 13.77
C PRO A 241 15.93 2.56 13.15
N HIS A 242 15.13 2.34 12.11
CA HIS A 242 14.34 3.37 11.45
C HIS A 242 12.88 3.43 11.92
N ARG A 243 12.51 2.64 12.94
CA ARG A 243 11.15 2.44 13.45
C ARG A 243 10.89 3.11 14.81
N GLU A 244 11.71 4.10 15.17
CA GLU A 244 11.55 4.81 16.44
C GLU A 244 10.22 5.60 16.47
N LEU A 245 9.43 5.41 17.52
CA LEU A 245 8.17 6.13 17.71
C LEU A 245 8.43 7.53 18.27
N LEU A 246 7.74 8.52 17.72
CA LEU A 246 7.66 9.83 18.34
C LEU A 246 6.78 9.73 19.60
N HIS A 247 7.34 10.07 20.75
CA HIS A 247 6.55 10.20 21.97
C HIS A 247 5.82 11.55 22.04
N PRO A 248 4.57 11.58 22.58
CA PRO A 248 3.91 12.83 22.95
C PRO A 248 4.75 13.60 23.97
N VAL A 249 4.66 14.93 23.97
CA VAL A 249 5.26 15.73 25.04
C VAL A 249 4.51 15.40 26.33
N SER A 250 5.20 14.80 27.29
CA SER A 250 4.67 14.64 28.65
C SER A 250 4.32 16.02 29.20
N HIS A 251 3.04 16.34 29.36
CA HIS A 251 2.63 17.46 30.20
C HIS A 251 2.87 17.09 31.68
N GLN A 252 4.13 16.99 32.09
CA GLN A 252 4.49 17.15 33.50
C GLN A 252 4.50 18.64 33.79
N GLY A 253 3.50 19.13 34.53
CA GLY A 253 3.54 20.47 35.12
C GLY A 253 2.44 21.43 34.68
N ALA A 254 1.17 21.07 34.89
CA ALA A 254 0.11 22.05 35.15
C ALA A 254 -0.80 21.51 36.26
N LYS A 255 -0.20 21.26 37.43
CA LYS A 255 -0.90 21.21 38.70
C LYS A 255 -0.22 22.20 39.64
N ARG A 256 -0.72 23.44 39.62
CA ARG A 256 -1.12 24.26 40.77
C ARG A 256 -1.38 25.69 40.30
#